data_AF-A0A9N9SEG2-F1
#
_entry.id   AF-A0A9N9SEG2-F1
#
_cell.length_a   1.000
_cell.length_b   1.000
_cell.length_c   1.000
_cell.angle_alpha   90.00
_cell.angle_beta   90.00
_cell.angle_gamma   90.00
#
_symmetry.space_group_name_H-M   'P 1'
#
loop_
_entity.id
_entity.type
_entity.pdbx_description
1 polymer ?
#
loop_
_entity_poly.entity_id
_entity_poly.type
_entity_poly.pdbx_seq_one_letter_code
_entity_poly.pdbx_strand_id
1 'polypeptide(L)' 'MVRRCEVCKRQFDPSYQNTSFHRFPQNAELMKIWEKNIGKENVSNEARICSDHFHISDIMFSPG' A
#
# COMPACT_ATOMS: atom_id res chain seq x y z
N MET A 1 6.91 16.37 2.75
CA MET A 1 5.70 15.56 2.48
C MET A 1 5.74 14.30 3.35
N VAL A 2 4.81 14.15 4.29
CA VAL A 2 4.72 12.96 5.14
C VAL A 2 4.06 11.83 4.34
N ARG A 3 4.68 10.65 4.30
CA ARG A 3 4.07 9.47 3.64
C ARG A 3 2.89 9.03 4.51
N ARG A 4 1.69 8.93 3.94
CA ARG A 4 0.47 8.51 4.66
C ARG A 4 -0.17 7.32 3.96
N CYS A 5 -0.73 6.41 4.74
CA CYS A 5 -1.54 5.31 4.22
C CYS A 5 -2.90 5.82 3.77
N GLU A 6 -3.34 5.46 2.58
CA GLU A 6 -4.65 5.89 2.09
C GLU A 6 -5.85 5.15 2.68
N VAL A 7 -5.61 4.00 3.32
CA VAL A 7 -6.65 3.18 3.95
C VAL A 7 -6.84 3.62 5.40
N CYS A 8 -5.86 3.40 6.28
CA CYS A 8 -5.97 3.75 7.71
C CYS A 8 -5.54 5.19 8.05
N LYS A 9 -5.13 6.01 7.07
CA LYS A 9 -4.62 7.38 7.29
C LYS A 9 -3.42 7.49 8.23
N ARG A 10 -2.77 6.36 8.53
CA ARG A 10 -1.55 6.30 9.36
C ARG A 10 -0.40 7.00 8.67
N GLN A 11 0.28 7.86 9.40
CA GLN A 11 1.46 8.57 8.92
C GLN A 11 2.69 7.69 9.10
N PHE A 12 3.65 7.81 8.19
CA PHE A 12 4.96 7.21 8.33
C PHE A 12 5.63 7.89 9.52
N ASP A 13 5.88 7.10 10.55
CA ASP A 13 6.56 7.54 11.74
C ASP A 13 7.96 6.90 11.73
N PRO A 14 9.04 7.69 11.62
CA PRO A 14 10.39 7.15 11.55
C PRO A 14 10.80 6.43 12.83
N SER A 15 10.11 6.63 13.97
CA SER A 15 10.32 5.85 15.18
C SER A 15 9.67 4.45 15.11
N TYR A 16 8.67 4.24 14.24
CA TYR A 16 8.07 2.93 13.95
C TYR A 16 8.75 2.29 12.74
N GLN A 17 9.91 1.65 12.98
CA GLN A 17 10.73 1.03 11.93
C GLN A 17 10.07 -0.13 11.18
N ASN A 18 8.96 -0.68 11.68
CA ASN A 18 8.34 -1.89 11.13
C ASN A 18 7.19 -1.64 10.15
N THR A 19 6.90 -0.39 9.77
CA THR A 19 5.82 -0.08 8.82
C THR A 19 6.36 0.33 7.46
N SER A 20 6.32 -0.60 6.51
CA SER A 20 6.64 -0.33 5.11
C SER A 20 5.45 0.28 4.40
N PHE A 21 5.68 1.18 3.44
CA PHE A 21 4.63 1.81 2.65
C PHE A 21 4.79 1.40 1.18
N HIS A 22 3.85 0.59 0.71
CA HIS A 22 3.79 0.07 -0.66
C HIS A 22 3.08 1.07 -1.56
N ARG A 23 3.65 1.31 -2.75
CA ARG A 23 2.99 2.10 -3.80
C ARG A 23 2.02 1.21 -4.56
N PHE A 24 1.06 1.85 -5.21
CA PHE A 24 0.17 1.14 -6.12
C PHE A 24 0.97 0.50 -7.25
N PRO A 25 0.59 -0.72 -7.68
CA PRO A 25 1.23 -1.40 -8.80
C PRO A 25 0.95 -0.63 -10.11
N GLN A 26 1.93 -0.61 -11.02
CA GLN A 26 1.72 -0.06 -12.38
C GLN A 26 0.86 -0.95 -13.27
N ASN A 27 0.67 -2.22 -12.89
CA ASN A 27 -0.16 -3.14 -13.64
C ASN A 27 -1.64 -2.80 -13.41
N ALA A 28 -2.35 -2.47 -14.49
CA ALA A 28 -3.75 -2.05 -14.44
C ALA A 28 -4.69 -3.11 -13.83
N GLU A 29 -4.40 -4.40 -14.01
CA GLU A 29 -5.22 -5.47 -13.43
C GLU A 29 -5.06 -5.53 -11.92
N LEU A 30 -3.81 -5.48 -11.42
CA LEU A 30 -3.54 -5.43 -9.99
C LEU A 30 -4.05 -4.13 -9.37
N MET A 31 -3.98 -3.01 -10.09
CA MET A 31 -4.51 -1.73 -9.63
C MET A 31 -6.03 -1.82 -9.40
N LYS A 32 -6.79 -2.38 -10.34
CA LYS A 32 -8.23 -2.62 -10.16
C LYS A 32 -8.54 -3.51 -8.97
N ILE A 33 -7.73 -4.55 -8.74
CA ILE A 33 -7.89 -5.42 -7.57
C ILE A 33 -7.65 -4.62 -6.29
N TRP A 34 -6.61 -3.80 -6.25
CA TRP A 34 -6.32 -2.96 -5.09
C TRP A 34 -7.43 -1.95 -4.83
N GLU A 35 -7.85 -1.22 -5.85
CA GLU A 35 -8.97 -0.25 -5.80
C GLU A 35 -10.25 -0.89 -5.25
N LYS A 36 -10.59 -2.09 -5.74
CA LYS A 36 -11.73 -2.86 -5.26
C LYS A 36 -11.58 -3.29 -3.80
N ASN A 37 -10.40 -3.75 -3.38
CA ASN A 37 -10.15 -4.20 -2.02
C ASN A 37 -10.17 -3.05 -1.00
N ILE A 38 -9.67 -1.87 -1.38
CA ILE A 38 -9.68 -0.70 -0.50
C ILE A 38 -10.98 0.11 -0.59
N GLY A 39 -11.87 -0.23 -1.52
CA GLY A 39 -13.11 0.52 -1.77
C GLY A 39 -12.88 1.95 -2.24
N LYS A 40 -11.79 2.22 -2.96
CA LYS A 40 -11.50 3.52 -3.57
C LYS A 40 -11.18 3.35 -5.04
N GLU A 41 -11.84 4.14 -5.85
CA GLU A 41 -11.58 4.28 -7.28
C GLU A 41 -10.72 5.53 -7.53
N ASN A 42 -9.93 5.52 -8.61
CA ASN A 42 -9.07 6.63 -9.04
C ASN A 42 -7.99 6.99 -8.03
N VAL A 43 -7.34 5.98 -7.45
CA VAL A 43 -6.29 6.21 -6.48
C VAL A 43 -5.07 6.81 -7.15
N SER A 44 -4.56 7.93 -6.62
CA SER A 44 -3.38 8.59 -7.19
C SER A 44 -2.16 7.69 -7.15
N ASN A 45 -1.30 7.77 -8.17
CA ASN A 45 -0.01 7.04 -8.21
C ASN A 45 0.91 7.37 -7.01
N GLU A 46 0.69 8.51 -6.37
CA GLU A 46 1.43 8.92 -5.17
C GLU A 46 0.88 8.32 -3.88
N ALA A 47 -0.34 7.76 -3.92
CA ALA A 47 -0.95 7.11 -2.79
C ALA A 47 -0.13 5.89 -2.38
N ARG A 48 -0.17 5.59 -1.08
CA ARG A 48 0.52 4.45 -0.52
C ARG A 48 -0.35 3.72 0.46
N ILE A 49 -0.09 2.45 0.64
CA ILE A 49 -0.74 1.61 1.63
C ILE A 49 0.35 1.06 2.56
N CYS A 50 0.11 1.08 3.88
CA CYS A 50 1.05 0.50 4.82
C CYS A 50 1.00 -1.03 4.79
N SER A 51 2.12 -1.67 5.09
CA SER A 51 2.30 -3.12 5.12
C SER A 51 1.33 -3.84 6.06
N ASP A 52 0.75 -3.13 7.03
CA ASP A 52 -0.28 -3.63 7.95
C ASP A 52 -1.58 -4.08 7.22
N HIS A 53 -1.87 -3.50 6.06
CA HIS A 53 -3.01 -3.91 5.23
C HIS A 53 -2.68 -5.03 4.24
N PHE A 54 -1.44 -5.51 4.24
CA PHE A 54 -1.02 -6.65 3.45
C PHE A 54 -0.74 -7.81 4.39
N HIS A 55 -1.17 -9.01 4.03
CA HIS A 55 -0.68 -10.16 4.75
C HIS A 55 0.78 -10.38 4.40
N ILE A 56 1.55 -10.91 5.36
CA ILE A 56 2.96 -11.27 5.18
C ILE A 56 3.13 -12.14 3.92
N SER A 57 2.16 -13.02 3.62
CA SER A 57 2.17 -13.85 2.41
C SER A 57 2.04 -13.07 1.09
N ASP A 58 1.39 -11.89 1.08
CA ASP A 58 1.28 -11.04 -0.12
C ASP A 58 2.58 -10.28 -0.41
N ILE A 59 3.37 -10.03 0.63
CA ILE A 59 4.62 -9.26 0.58
C ILE A 59 5.87 -10.16 0.53
N MET A 60 5.77 -11.42 0.97
CA MET A 60 6.86 -12.41 0.99
C MET A 60 7.09 -13.10 -0.36
N PHE A 61 6.31 -12.79 -1.40
CA PHE A 61 6.64 -13.23 -2.76
C PHE A 61 7.78 -12.38 -3.35
N SER A 62 8.99 -12.59 -2.81
CA SER A 62 10.24 -12.30 -3.51
C SER A 62 10.62 -13.49 -4.42
N PRO A 63 11.15 -13.22 -5.62
CA PRO A 63 11.19 -14.16 -6.73
C PRO A 63 12.17 -15.32 -6.51
N GLY A 64 11.77 -16.50 -6.96
CA GLY A 64 12.68 -17.50 -7.52
C GLY A 64 12.70 -17.36 -9.02
#